data_AF-A0A7Y0KMF7-F1
#
_entry.id   AF-A0A7Y0KMF7-F1
#
_cell.length_a   1.000
_cell.length_b   1.000
_cell.length_c   1.000
_cell.angle_alpha   90.00
_cell.angle_beta   90.00
_cell.angle_gamma   90.00
#
_symmetry.space_group_name_H-M   'P 1'
#
loop_
_entity.id
_entity.type
_entity.pdbx_description
1 polymer ?
#
loop_
_entity_poly.entity_id
_entity_poly.type
_entity_poly.pdbx_seq_one_letter_code
_entity_poly.pdbx_strand_id
1 'polypeptide(L)'
;MRSSDGGRRRPGRTVGGLVLTVLVAVLLAACGGGSPAEVPSGQATDNSAAQGPDVEARTPASARAKLTLALADPCYASPDTRAVWPRCGRWVEEAASTSRTAASVLPNDAAVTGAAAAVGAAHDDFVGRGCPGTGPTVPLDANSCIGALTTVRAAMGRLAAALGPSS
;
A
#
# COMPACT_ATOMS: atom_id res chain seq x y z
N MET A 1 16.87 -53.23 34.99
CA MET A 1 18.29 -53.62 34.85
C MET A 1 18.61 -53.80 33.36
N ARG A 2 19.81 -53.39 32.94
CA ARG A 2 20.35 -53.18 31.56
C ARG A 2 20.00 -51.81 30.98
N SER A 3 20.85 -50.79 31.06
CA SER A 3 22.23 -50.55 30.55
C SER A 3 22.27 -50.01 29.11
N SER A 4 22.58 -48.72 29.06
CA SER A 4 23.53 -47.97 28.22
C SER A 4 23.83 -48.39 26.78
N ASP A 5 23.67 -47.44 25.85
CA ASP A 5 24.67 -46.89 24.89
C ASP A 5 23.87 -46.08 23.84
N GLY A 6 24.29 -45.00 23.19
CA GLY A 6 25.52 -44.22 23.08
C GLY A 6 25.19 -43.15 22.03
N GLY A 7 25.38 -41.86 22.30
CA GLY A 7 26.51 -41.12 21.75
C GLY A 7 26.53 -41.03 20.21
N ARG A 8 26.21 -39.84 19.66
CA ARG A 8 27.13 -39.04 18.81
C ARG A 8 26.47 -37.77 18.25
N ARG A 9 27.12 -36.66 18.56
CA ARG A 9 26.92 -35.33 17.97
C ARG A 9 27.31 -35.34 16.49
N ARG A 10 26.63 -34.55 15.65
CA ARG A 10 27.21 -33.98 14.43
C ARG A 10 26.81 -32.49 14.31
N PRO A 11 27.75 -31.55 14.47
CA PRO A 11 27.59 -30.19 13.99
C PRO A 11 28.06 -30.12 12.53
N GLY A 12 27.14 -29.78 11.62
CA GLY A 12 27.46 -29.47 10.22
C GLY A 12 27.50 -27.96 10.00
N ARG A 13 28.70 -27.41 9.86
CA ARG A 13 29.01 -26.04 9.40
C ARG A 13 28.96 -25.98 7.87
N THR A 14 28.41 -24.91 7.28
CA THR A 14 29.00 -24.10 6.17
C THR A 14 28.01 -22.96 5.80
N VAL A 15 28.31 -21.67 6.04
CA VAL A 15 29.17 -20.68 5.32
C VAL A 15 28.44 -19.98 4.17
N GLY A 16 28.44 -18.63 4.23
CA GLY A 16 28.08 -17.70 3.14
C GLY A 16 26.94 -16.76 3.54
N GLY A 17 27.12 -15.53 4.02
CA GLY A 17 28.25 -14.63 3.84
C GLY A 17 28.09 -13.76 2.59
N LEU A 18 27.11 -12.86 2.57
CA LEU A 18 27.18 -11.66 1.74
C LEU A 18 26.48 -10.49 2.45
N VAL A 19 27.28 -9.78 3.24
CA VAL A 19 26.97 -8.43 3.72
C VAL A 19 27.49 -7.48 2.64
N LEU A 20 26.60 -6.81 1.91
CA LEU A 20 26.96 -5.69 1.06
C LEU A 20 26.39 -4.42 1.66
N THR A 21 27.29 -3.65 2.26
CA THR A 21 27.07 -2.36 2.91
C THR A 21 27.49 -1.24 1.95
N VAL A 22 26.88 -0.05 2.11
CA VAL A 22 27.35 1.29 1.67
C VAL A 22 27.00 1.65 0.20
N LEU A 23 26.35 2.76 -0.16
CA LEU A 23 26.52 4.17 0.24
C LEU A 23 25.19 4.94 0.35
N VAL A 24 25.03 5.66 1.46
CA VAL A 24 24.20 6.87 1.56
C VAL A 24 25.08 8.04 1.13
N ALA A 25 24.73 8.73 0.04
CA ALA A 25 25.35 9.98 -0.35
C ALA A 25 24.36 11.13 -0.13
N VAL A 26 24.59 11.86 0.96
CA VAL A 26 24.01 13.16 1.26
C VAL A 26 24.75 14.20 0.42
N LEU A 27 24.04 15.00 -0.37
CA LEU A 27 24.57 16.24 -0.96
C LEU A 27 23.60 17.39 -0.63
N LEU A 28 23.93 18.10 0.46
CA LEU A 28 23.49 19.47 0.72
C LEU A 28 24.61 20.44 0.34
N ALA A 29 24.35 21.32 -0.62
CA ALA A 29 24.88 22.68 -0.86
C ALA A 29 24.50 23.04 -2.31
N ALA A 30 23.90 24.18 -2.65
CA ALA A 30 24.21 25.52 -2.19
C ALA A 30 23.00 26.46 -2.35
N CYS A 31 22.93 27.42 -1.43
CA CYS A 31 22.08 28.59 -1.46
C CYS A 31 22.96 29.79 -1.87
N GLY A 32 22.55 30.57 -2.87
CA GLY A 32 22.87 32.01 -3.01
C GLY A 32 24.03 32.45 -3.92
N GLY A 33 23.69 33.22 -4.95
CA GLY A 33 24.37 34.50 -5.26
C GLY A 33 25.04 34.69 -6.64
N GLY A 34 24.40 35.46 -7.55
CA GLY A 34 25.11 36.35 -8.51
C GLY A 34 24.83 36.19 -10.02
N SER A 35 23.80 36.88 -10.51
CA SER A 35 23.24 37.02 -11.89
C SER A 35 24.14 37.79 -12.91
N PRO A 36 23.74 38.12 -14.17
CA PRO A 36 22.46 37.88 -14.87
C PRO A 36 22.55 37.39 -16.35
N ALA A 37 21.52 36.68 -16.79
CA ALA A 37 21.10 36.68 -18.19
C ALA A 37 19.64 37.12 -18.21
N GLU A 38 19.33 38.11 -19.04
CA GLU A 38 18.08 38.85 -19.09
C GLU A 38 16.83 37.96 -19.11
N VAL A 39 15.95 38.20 -18.14
CA VAL A 39 14.57 37.71 -18.11
C VAL A 39 13.73 38.70 -18.92
N PRO A 40 13.04 38.29 -20.00
CA PRO A 40 11.98 39.11 -20.56
C PRO A 40 10.89 39.23 -19.50
N SER A 41 10.74 40.44 -18.97
CA SER A 41 9.67 40.82 -18.05
C SER A 41 8.38 40.97 -18.85
N GLY A 42 7.74 39.85 -19.18
CA GLY A 42 6.32 39.79 -19.53
C GLY A 42 5.53 39.64 -18.24
N GLN A 43 4.86 40.71 -17.83
CA GLN A 43 4.07 40.80 -16.61
C GLN A 43 2.82 39.90 -16.62
N ALA A 44 2.50 39.44 -15.41
CA ALA A 44 1.17 39.13 -14.87
C ALA A 44 0.53 37.77 -15.21
N THR A 45 0.43 36.97 -14.13
CA THR A 45 -0.69 36.09 -13.74
C THR A 45 -1.09 35.00 -14.74
N ASP A 46 -0.71 33.76 -14.46
CA ASP A 46 -1.65 32.75 -13.96
C ASP A 46 -0.97 31.38 -13.81
N ASN A 47 -1.47 30.63 -12.81
CA ASN A 47 -1.05 29.30 -12.43
C ASN A 47 -1.16 28.29 -13.58
N SER A 48 -0.15 28.18 -14.44
CA SER A 48 -0.14 27.19 -15.53
C SER A 48 1.28 26.71 -15.85
N ALA A 49 1.97 26.17 -14.83
CA ALA A 49 3.17 25.38 -15.05
C ALA A 49 2.77 23.93 -15.38
N ALA A 50 2.67 23.65 -16.67
CA ALA A 50 2.89 22.35 -17.32
C ALA A 50 2.46 21.09 -16.54
N GLN A 51 1.17 20.75 -16.63
CA GLN A 51 0.72 19.38 -16.43
C GLN A 51 1.19 18.56 -17.64
N GLY A 52 2.19 17.70 -17.43
CA GLY A 52 2.43 16.57 -18.34
C GLY A 52 1.18 15.68 -18.43
N PRO A 53 1.09 14.80 -19.44
CA PRO A 53 -0.05 13.90 -19.55
C PRO A 53 -0.12 13.05 -18.26
N ASP A 54 -1.25 13.16 -17.56
CA ASP A 54 -1.62 12.44 -16.33
C ASP A 54 -1.00 12.87 -14.99
N VAL A 55 -0.89 14.17 -14.71
CA VAL A 55 -1.03 14.61 -13.31
C VAL A 55 -2.51 14.52 -12.94
N GLU A 56 -2.99 13.30 -12.67
CA GLU A 56 -4.35 13.09 -12.19
C GLU A 56 -4.55 13.95 -10.93
N ALA A 57 -5.39 14.98 -11.06
CA ALA A 57 -5.62 15.91 -9.97
C ALA A 57 -6.18 15.11 -8.79
N ARG A 58 -5.41 15.04 -7.70
CA ARG A 58 -5.77 14.37 -6.44
C ARG A 58 -6.88 15.14 -5.75
N THR A 59 -8.09 15.03 -6.31
CA THR A 59 -9.30 15.69 -5.84
C THR A 59 -10.18 14.69 -5.10
N PRO A 60 -11.05 15.13 -4.18
CA PRO A 60 -12.01 14.25 -3.52
C PRO A 60 -12.87 13.47 -4.53
N ALA A 61 -13.24 14.11 -5.64
CA ALA A 61 -14.01 13.49 -6.71
C ALA A 61 -13.23 12.35 -7.41
N SER A 62 -11.95 12.55 -7.70
CA SER A 62 -11.10 11.49 -8.27
C SER A 62 -10.93 10.30 -7.30
N ALA A 63 -10.78 10.57 -5.99
CA ALA A 63 -10.68 9.52 -4.98
C ALA A 63 -11.97 8.70 -4.88
N ARG A 64 -13.14 9.36 -4.95
CA ARG A 64 -14.45 8.71 -5.05
C ARG A 64 -14.56 7.84 -6.29
N ALA A 65 -14.23 8.39 -7.47
CA ALA A 65 -14.31 7.66 -8.73
C ALA A 65 -13.43 6.41 -8.73
N LYS A 66 -12.18 6.52 -8.26
CA LYS A 66 -11.27 5.36 -8.11
C LYS A 66 -11.81 4.31 -7.17
N LEU A 67 -12.35 4.72 -6.02
CA LEU A 67 -12.89 3.77 -5.06
C LEU A 67 -14.16 3.07 -5.60
N THR A 68 -15.04 3.79 -6.28
CA THR A 68 -16.21 3.21 -6.94
C THR A 68 -15.80 2.15 -7.97
N LEU A 69 -14.79 2.44 -8.80
CA LEU A 69 -14.27 1.48 -9.76
C LEU A 69 -13.63 0.26 -9.07
N ALA A 70 -12.85 0.48 -8.00
CA ALA A 70 -12.27 -0.61 -7.23
C ALA A 70 -13.35 -1.52 -6.63
N LEU A 71 -14.43 -0.97 -6.08
CA LEU A 71 -15.51 -1.74 -5.47
C LEU A 71 -16.36 -2.52 -6.49
N ALA A 72 -16.32 -2.14 -7.77
CA ALA A 72 -16.93 -2.89 -8.85
C ALA A 72 -16.08 -4.09 -9.30
N ASP A 73 -14.80 -4.15 -8.93
CA ASP A 73 -13.93 -5.28 -9.28
C ASP A 73 -14.46 -6.57 -8.60
N PRO A 74 -14.45 -7.73 -9.28
CA PRO A 74 -14.85 -9.01 -8.69
C PRO A 74 -14.14 -9.36 -7.38
N CYS A 75 -12.92 -8.86 -7.16
CA CYS A 75 -12.20 -8.99 -5.90
C CYS A 75 -12.89 -8.29 -4.71
N TYR A 76 -13.69 -7.25 -4.97
CA TYR A 76 -14.48 -6.51 -3.98
C TYR A 76 -15.97 -6.81 -4.00
N ALA A 77 -16.52 -7.23 -5.14
CA ALA A 77 -17.95 -7.49 -5.30
C ALA A 77 -18.35 -8.96 -5.09
N SER A 78 -17.44 -9.93 -5.20
CA SER A 78 -17.79 -11.36 -5.06
C SER A 78 -18.31 -11.70 -3.66
N PRO A 79 -19.54 -12.25 -3.49
CA PRO A 79 -20.05 -12.59 -2.17
C PRO A 79 -19.22 -13.71 -1.49
N ASP A 80 -18.54 -14.53 -2.28
CA ASP A 80 -17.62 -15.55 -1.78
C ASP A 80 -16.17 -15.09 -1.91
N THR A 81 -15.53 -14.79 -0.77
CA THR A 81 -14.11 -14.43 -0.71
C THR A 81 -13.22 -15.63 -1.00
N ARG A 82 -13.69 -16.87 -0.73
CA ARG A 82 -12.92 -18.09 -1.01
C ARG A 82 -12.76 -18.31 -2.51
N ALA A 83 -13.81 -18.03 -3.29
CA ALA A 83 -13.80 -18.17 -4.75
C ALA A 83 -12.80 -17.24 -5.47
N VAL A 84 -12.37 -16.16 -4.81
CA VAL A 84 -11.48 -15.15 -5.39
C VAL A 84 -10.07 -15.15 -4.80
N TRP A 85 -9.86 -15.86 -3.69
CA TRP A 85 -8.55 -16.13 -3.12
C TRP A 85 -7.81 -17.24 -3.90
N PRO A 86 -6.48 -17.16 -4.14
CA PRO A 86 -5.53 -16.11 -3.79
C PRO A 86 -5.37 -14.99 -4.83
N ARG A 87 -6.08 -15.06 -5.96
CA ARG A 87 -5.95 -14.10 -7.06
C ARG A 87 -6.09 -12.65 -6.59
N CYS A 88 -6.99 -12.42 -5.63
CA CYS A 88 -7.28 -11.09 -5.12
C CYS A 88 -6.40 -10.62 -3.96
N GLY A 89 -5.37 -11.37 -3.55
CA GLY A 89 -4.41 -10.90 -2.53
C GLY A 89 -3.70 -9.60 -2.93
N ARG A 90 -3.40 -9.44 -4.23
CA ARG A 90 -2.62 -8.31 -4.77
C ARG A 90 -3.33 -6.99 -4.55
N TRP A 91 -4.65 -7.03 -4.54
CA TRP A 91 -5.50 -5.86 -4.38
C TRP A 91 -5.42 -5.23 -2.99
N VAL A 92 -4.92 -5.94 -1.98
CA VAL A 92 -4.77 -5.41 -0.62
C VAL A 92 -3.80 -4.22 -0.60
N GLU A 93 -2.73 -4.26 -1.40
CA GLU A 93 -1.78 -3.15 -1.56
C GLU A 93 -2.43 -1.92 -2.22
N GLU A 94 -3.24 -2.17 -3.26
CA GLU A 94 -3.99 -1.11 -3.94
C GLU A 94 -5.05 -0.48 -3.01
N ALA A 95 -5.67 -1.28 -2.13
CA ALA A 95 -6.59 -0.80 -1.09
C ALA A 95 -5.89 0.18 -0.15
N ALA A 96 -4.71 -0.21 0.34
CA ALA A 96 -3.92 0.62 1.24
C ALA A 96 -3.47 1.92 0.53
N SER A 97 -3.00 1.83 -0.72
CA SER A 97 -2.65 3.00 -1.53
C SER A 97 -3.83 3.97 -1.76
N THR A 98 -5.00 3.42 -2.10
CA THR A 98 -6.24 4.19 -2.29
C THR A 98 -6.66 4.89 -0.99
N SER A 99 -6.59 4.18 0.15
CA SER A 99 -6.96 4.76 1.44
C SER A 99 -6.04 5.90 1.88
N ARG A 100 -4.72 5.78 1.68
CA ARG A 100 -3.75 6.86 1.94
C ARG A 100 -4.03 8.07 1.07
N THR A 101 -4.37 7.84 -0.20
CA THR A 101 -4.74 8.92 -1.12
C THR A 101 -5.99 9.64 -0.61
N ALA A 102 -7.04 8.91 -0.22
CA ALA A 102 -8.27 9.50 0.32
C ALA A 102 -8.01 10.36 1.57
N ALA A 103 -7.23 9.85 2.53
CA ALA A 103 -6.84 10.59 3.73
C ALA A 103 -5.99 11.84 3.41
N SER A 104 -5.10 11.75 2.41
CA SER A 104 -4.25 12.88 2.01
C SER A 104 -5.04 14.03 1.36
N VAL A 105 -6.13 13.69 0.66
CA VAL A 105 -6.97 14.64 -0.07
C VAL A 105 -8.04 15.26 0.84
N LEU A 106 -8.45 14.54 1.89
CA LEU A 106 -9.43 14.97 2.88
C LEU A 106 -8.88 14.87 4.32
N PRO A 107 -7.78 15.56 4.66
CA PRO A 107 -7.08 15.37 5.94
C PRO A 107 -7.86 15.88 7.15
N ASN A 108 -8.82 16.79 6.95
CA ASN A 108 -9.65 17.34 8.02
C ASN A 108 -10.99 16.61 8.17
N ASP A 109 -11.28 15.61 7.34
CA ASP A 109 -12.47 14.78 7.45
C ASP A 109 -12.18 13.58 8.36
N ALA A 110 -12.70 13.64 9.59
CA ALA A 110 -12.47 12.60 10.60
C ALA A 110 -13.04 11.23 10.18
N ALA A 111 -14.14 11.20 9.42
CA ALA A 111 -14.73 9.94 8.96
C ALA A 111 -13.86 9.29 7.89
N VAL A 112 -13.35 10.07 6.93
CA VAL A 112 -12.45 9.58 5.87
C VAL A 112 -11.11 9.15 6.45
N THR A 113 -10.49 9.97 7.30
CA THR A 113 -9.19 9.64 7.92
C THR A 113 -9.27 8.43 8.84
N GLY A 114 -10.33 8.31 9.65
CA GLY A 114 -10.58 7.13 10.48
C GLY A 114 -10.84 5.86 9.67
N ALA A 115 -11.63 5.95 8.59
CA ALA A 115 -11.88 4.82 7.71
C ALA A 115 -10.61 4.40 6.95
N ALA A 116 -9.79 5.35 6.50
CA ALA A 116 -8.52 5.07 5.86
C ALA A 116 -7.53 4.40 6.82
N ALA A 117 -7.46 4.83 8.08
CA ALA A 117 -6.67 4.15 9.11
C ALA A 117 -7.13 2.70 9.33
N ALA A 118 -8.44 2.44 9.28
CA ALA A 118 -8.97 1.08 9.38
C ALA A 118 -8.59 0.20 8.16
N VAL A 119 -8.48 0.78 6.96
CA VAL A 119 -7.95 0.06 5.78
C VAL A 119 -6.47 -0.26 5.99
N GLY A 120 -5.68 0.69 6.48
CA GLY A 120 -4.26 0.48 6.83
C GLY A 120 -4.07 -0.65 7.84
N ALA A 121 -4.84 -0.65 8.94
CA ALA A 121 -4.77 -1.71 9.95
C ALA A 121 -5.17 -3.09 9.40
N ALA A 122 -6.19 -3.16 8.53
CA ALA A 122 -6.61 -4.41 7.89
C ALA A 122 -5.56 -4.94 6.91
N HIS A 123 -4.89 -4.04 6.18
CA HIS A 123 -3.75 -4.36 5.34
C HIS A 123 -2.59 -4.93 6.16
N ASP A 124 -2.23 -4.28 7.27
CA ASP A 124 -1.11 -4.71 8.11
C ASP A 124 -1.38 -6.07 8.77
N ASP A 125 -2.62 -6.36 9.17
CA ASP A 125 -3.03 -7.69 9.63
C ASP A 125 -2.91 -8.75 8.52
N PHE A 126 -3.32 -8.43 7.30
CA PHE A 126 -3.17 -9.32 6.14
C PHE A 126 -1.69 -9.65 5.85
N VAL A 127 -0.83 -8.64 5.79
CA VAL A 127 0.61 -8.81 5.59
C VAL A 127 1.26 -9.54 6.77
N GLY A 128 0.87 -9.20 8.01
CA GLY A 128 1.38 -9.82 9.23
C GLY A 128 1.06 -11.32 9.35
N ARG A 129 -0.04 -11.78 8.73
CA ARG A 129 -0.37 -13.21 8.60
C ARG A 129 0.44 -13.93 7.52
N GLY A 130 1.32 -13.22 6.81
CA GLY A 130 2.10 -13.75 5.69
C GLY A 130 1.28 -13.97 4.43
N CYS A 131 0.10 -13.36 4.32
CA CYS A 131 -0.78 -13.59 3.18
C CYS A 131 -0.19 -12.98 1.91
N PRO A 132 0.01 -13.79 0.85
CA PRO A 132 0.69 -13.31 -0.34
C PRO A 132 -0.18 -12.33 -1.12
N GLY A 133 0.47 -11.27 -1.63
CA GLY A 133 -0.12 -10.44 -2.67
C GLY A 133 -0.34 -11.23 -3.97
N THR A 134 0.49 -12.22 -4.31
CA THR A 134 0.32 -12.96 -5.57
C THR A 134 0.63 -14.44 -5.40
N GLY A 135 -0.40 -15.29 -5.57
CA GLY A 135 -0.26 -16.76 -5.60
C GLY A 135 0.27 -17.37 -4.31
N PRO A 136 0.24 -18.70 -4.14
CA PRO A 136 0.74 -19.32 -2.92
C PRO A 136 2.28 -19.30 -2.89
N THR A 137 2.86 -18.63 -1.89
CA THR A 137 4.25 -18.82 -1.47
C THR A 137 4.25 -19.50 -0.09
N VAL A 138 4.85 -20.70 -0.01
CA VAL A 138 5.01 -21.55 1.18
C VAL A 138 3.69 -22.04 1.83
N PRO A 139 3.70 -23.02 2.77
CA PRO A 139 2.45 -23.46 3.37
C PRO A 139 1.81 -22.31 4.17
N LEU A 140 0.63 -21.90 3.74
CA LEU A 140 -0.15 -20.78 4.28
C LEU A 140 -1.46 -21.31 4.88
N ASP A 141 -1.90 -20.72 5.99
CA ASP A 141 -3.26 -20.91 6.46
C ASP A 141 -4.22 -20.12 5.56
N ALA A 142 -4.78 -20.81 4.57
CA ALA A 142 -5.70 -20.22 3.61
C ALA A 142 -6.92 -19.58 4.30
N ASN A 143 -7.43 -20.16 5.39
CA ASN A 143 -8.59 -19.61 6.09
C ASN A 143 -8.24 -18.29 6.81
N SER A 144 -7.04 -18.19 7.37
CA SER A 144 -6.51 -16.95 7.94
C SER A 144 -6.44 -15.84 6.88
N CYS A 145 -5.93 -16.14 5.68
CA CYS A 145 -5.83 -15.16 4.60
C CYS A 145 -7.16 -14.77 3.97
N ILE A 146 -8.09 -15.72 3.83
CA ILE A 146 -9.47 -15.43 3.43
C ILE A 146 -10.13 -14.49 4.45
N GLY A 147 -9.98 -14.76 5.74
CA GLY A 147 -10.52 -13.91 6.81
C GLY A 147 -9.94 -12.49 6.79
N ALA A 148 -8.63 -12.37 6.64
CA ALA A 148 -7.96 -11.07 6.52
C ALA A 148 -8.41 -10.30 5.27
N LEU A 149 -8.56 -10.97 4.13
CA LEU A 149 -9.09 -10.36 2.90
C LEU A 149 -10.54 -9.86 3.09
N THR A 150 -11.38 -10.60 3.81
CA THR A 150 -12.74 -10.14 4.17
C THR A 150 -12.68 -8.87 5.02
N THR A 151 -11.75 -8.76 5.97
CA THR A 151 -11.57 -7.56 6.80
C THR A 151 -11.15 -6.34 5.96
N VAL A 152 -10.24 -6.50 5.00
CA VAL A 152 -9.84 -5.44 4.06
C VAL A 152 -11.04 -4.97 3.23
N ARG A 153 -11.85 -5.89 2.68
CA ARG A 153 -13.04 -5.55 1.89
C ARG A 153 -14.07 -4.78 2.71
N ALA A 154 -14.30 -5.19 3.97
CA ALA A 154 -15.19 -4.47 4.88
C ALA A 154 -14.67 -3.06 5.21
N ALA A 155 -13.36 -2.89 5.41
CA ALA A 155 -12.76 -1.58 5.64
C ALA A 155 -12.89 -0.65 4.43
N MET A 156 -12.69 -1.19 3.22
CA MET A 156 -12.89 -0.43 1.97
C MET A 156 -14.36 -0.03 1.76
N GLY A 157 -15.31 -0.90 2.12
CA GLY A 157 -16.74 -0.54 2.14
C GLY A 157 -17.05 0.62 3.10
N ARG A 158 -16.41 0.66 4.28
CA ARG A 158 -16.55 1.79 5.22
C ARG A 158 -15.94 3.08 4.68
N LEU A 159 -14.76 3.00 4.05
CA LEU A 159 -14.15 4.15 3.40
C LEU A 159 -15.05 4.73 2.30
N ALA A 160 -15.72 3.86 1.54
CA ALA A 160 -16.66 4.27 0.50
C ALA A 160 -17.87 4.99 1.06
N ALA A 161 -18.44 4.47 2.15
CA ALA A 161 -19.53 5.13 2.85
C ALA A 161 -19.11 6.50 3.40
N ALA A 162 -17.88 6.63 3.93
CA ALA A 162 -17.35 7.90 4.43
C ALA A 162 -17.13 8.95 3.32
N LEU A 163 -16.71 8.53 2.13
CA LEU A 163 -16.52 9.44 0.99
C LEU A 163 -17.84 9.95 0.38
N GLY A 164 -18.95 9.25 0.64
CA GLY A 164 -20.27 9.56 0.10
C GLY A 164 -20.41 9.29 -1.40
N PRO A 165 -21.60 9.52 -1.97
CA PRO A 165 -21.83 9.34 -3.41
C PRO A 165 -21.02 10.34 -4.25
N SER A 166 -20.63 9.91 -5.45
CA SER A 166 -20.14 10.82 -6.49
C SER A 166 -21.33 11.58 -7.08
N SER A 167 -21.48 12.85 -6.68
CA SER A 167 -22.45 13.81 -7.22
C SER A 167 -22.10 14.27 -8.63
#